data_AF-A0ABD0PL62-F1
#
_entry.id   AF-A0ABD0PL62-F1
#
_cell.length_a   1.000
_cell.length_b   1.000
_cell.length_c   1.000
_cell.angle_alpha   90.00
_cell.angle_beta   90.00
_cell.angle_gamma   90.00
#
_symmetry.space_group_name_H-M   'P 1'
#
loop_
_entity.id
_entity.type
_entity.pdbx_description
1 polymer ?
#
loop_
_entity_poly.entity_id
_entity_poly.type
_entity_poly.pdbx_seq_one_letter_code
_entity_poly.pdbx_strand_id
1 'polypeptide(L)' 'GNKGGVSIRLSFYGHMLCFLNCHLTAHMNYASQRVDEFEYILDAQTFDTKNTPRILDH' A
#
# COMPACT_ATOMS: atom_id res chain seq x y z
N GLY A 1 0.83 6.07 -14.93
CA GLY A 1 -0.63 6.01 -15.14
C GLY A 1 -1.34 6.77 -14.02
N ASN A 2 -2.66 6.95 -14.10
CA ASN A 2 -3.46 7.62 -13.06
C ASN A 2 -4.01 6.64 -11.99
N LYS A 3 -3.50 5.41 -11.96
CA LYS A 3 -3.84 4.32 -11.04
C LYS A 3 -2.58 3.85 -10.31
N GLY A 4 -2.74 3.44 -9.05
CA GLY A 4 -1.65 3.02 -8.19
C GLY A 4 -1.90 3.33 -6.72
N GLY A 5 -0.86 3.24 -5.90
CA GLY A 5 -0.91 3.54 -4.47
C GLY A 5 0.20 4.49 -4.03
N VAL A 6 -0.04 5.23 -2.96
CA VAL A 6 0.98 6.00 -2.25
C VAL A 6 0.87 5.62 -0.78
N SER A 7 2.01 5.26 -0.20
CA SER A 7 2.10 4.94 1.23
C SER A 7 2.96 5.95 1.98
N ILE A 8 2.58 6.24 3.21
CA ILE A 8 3.34 7.06 4.15
C ILE A 8 3.51 6.27 5.44
N ARG A 9 4.76 6.23 5.91
CA ARG A 9 5.17 5.63 7.17
C ARG A 9 5.62 6.71 8.16
N LEU A 10 5.26 6.56 9.42
CA LEU A 10 5.85 7.33 10.51
C LEU A 10 5.93 6.53 11.82
N SER A 11 6.78 6.99 12.72
CA SER A 11 6.76 6.56 14.12
C SER A 11 6.00 7.58 14.96
N PHE A 12 5.07 7.12 15.78
CA PHE A 12 4.27 7.94 16.67
C PHE A 12 4.35 7.36 18.10
N TYR A 13 5.05 8.06 18.99
CA TYR A 13 5.31 7.61 20.37
C TYR A 13 5.85 6.17 20.49
N GLY A 14 6.73 5.77 19.56
CA GLY A 14 7.29 4.41 19.54
C GLY A 14 6.44 3.37 18.81
N HIS A 15 5.24 3.72 18.36
CA HIS A 15 4.40 2.87 17.52
C HIS A 15 4.62 3.19 16.04
N MET A 16 4.73 2.16 15.21
CA MET A 16 4.85 2.32 13.77
C MET A 16 3.46 2.42 13.15
N LEU A 17 3.25 3.41 12.28
CA LEU A 17 1.99 3.58 11.55
C LEU A 17 2.30 3.66 10.06
N CYS A 18 1.45 3.03 9.25
CA CYS A 18 1.49 3.11 7.80
C CYS A 18 0.10 3.45 7.25
N PHE A 19 0.04 4.49 6.41
CA PHE A 19 -1.16 4.90 5.70
C PHE A 19 -0.98 4.58 4.23
N LEU A 20 -1.88 3.76 3.67
CA LEU A 20 -1.93 3.47 2.24
C LEU A 20 -3.18 4.12 1.64
N ASN A 21 -2.97 5.01 0.67
CA ASN A 21 -4.04 5.49 -0.19
C ASN A 21 -3.85 4.91 -1.60
N CYS A 22 -4.93 4.45 -2.22
CA CYS A 22 -4.89 3.87 -3.56
C CYS A 22 -6.01 4.39 -4.46
N HIS A 23 -5.70 4.50 -5.75
CA HIS A 23 -6.66 4.76 -6.81
C HIS A 23 -6.62 3.56 -7.76
N LEU A 24 -7.58 2.66 -7.60
CA LEU A 24 -7.69 1.40 -8.34
C LEU A 24 -8.64 1.50 -9.54
N THR A 25 -8.71 0.46 -10.34
CA THR A 25 -9.57 0.40 -11.53
C THR A 25 -11.06 0.55 -11.19
N ALA A 26 -11.74 1.42 -11.96
CA ALA A 26 -13.15 1.78 -11.76
C ALA A 26 -14.11 0.70 -12.29
N HIS A 27 -15.41 0.85 -12.00
CA HIS A 27 -16.54 -0.03 -12.37
C HIS A 27 -16.61 -1.38 -11.63
N MET A 28 -17.84 -1.88 -11.45
CA MET A 28 -18.11 -3.07 -10.62
C MET A 28 -17.56 -4.38 -11.21
N ASN A 29 -17.51 -4.49 -12.53
CA ASN A 29 -17.07 -5.70 -13.23
C ASN A 29 -15.57 -6.03 -13.04
N TYR A 30 -14.77 -5.08 -12.54
CA TYR A 30 -13.34 -5.24 -12.35
C TYR A 30 -12.96 -5.51 -10.88
N ALA A 31 -13.85 -6.15 -10.12
CA ALA A 31 -13.61 -6.46 -8.71
C ALA A 31 -12.35 -7.31 -8.51
N SER A 32 -12.16 -8.39 -9.29
CA SER A 32 -10.96 -9.23 -9.20
C SER A 32 -9.70 -8.46 -9.56
N GLN A 33 -9.73 -7.65 -10.63
CA GLN A 33 -8.59 -6.82 -11.02
C GLN A 33 -8.19 -5.83 -9.92
N ARG A 34 -9.14 -5.26 -9.17
CA ARG A 34 -8.80 -4.39 -8.03
C ARG A 34 -8.10 -5.14 -6.91
N VAL A 35 -8.43 -6.42 -6.69
CA VAL A 35 -7.71 -7.27 -5.73
C VAL A 35 -6.27 -7.45 -6.19
N ASP A 36 -6.07 -7.84 -7.45
CA ASP A 36 -4.73 -8.03 -8.03
C ASP A 36 -3.90 -6.73 -7.98
N GLU A 37 -4.51 -5.58 -8.30
CA GLU A 37 -3.86 -4.27 -8.21
C GLU A 37 -3.47 -3.90 -6.77
N PHE A 38 -4.33 -4.23 -5.80
CA PHE A 38 -4.06 -3.96 -4.38
C PHE A 38 -2.94 -4.86 -3.84
N GLU A 39 -2.96 -6.15 -4.15
CA GLU A 39 -1.89 -7.09 -3.80
C GLU A 39 -0.57 -6.66 -4.42
N TYR A 40 -0.58 -6.26 -5.68
CA TYR A 40 0.60 -5.72 -6.35
C TYR A 40 1.16 -4.48 -5.64
N ILE A 41 0.30 -3.54 -5.19
CA ILE A 41 0.75 -2.36 -4.42
C ILE A 41 1.41 -2.78 -3.11
N LEU A 42 0.85 -3.76 -2.39
CA LEU A 42 1.39 -4.27 -1.13
C LEU A 42 2.73 -4.99 -1.27
N ASP A 43 2.96 -5.63 -2.42
CA ASP A 43 4.21 -6.33 -2.74
C ASP A 43 5.29 -5.40 -3.29
N ALA A 44 4.92 -4.45 -4.14
CA ALA A 44 5.88 -3.59 -4.83
C ALA A 44 6.42 -2.43 -3.96
N GLN A 45 5.63 -1.95 -2.99
CA GLN A 45 6.04 -0.82 -2.15
C GLN A 45 6.83 -1.28 -0.93
N THR A 46 8.06 -0.79 -0.84
CA THR A 46 8.96 -1.02 0.29
C THR A 46 9.50 0.29 0.83
N PHE A 47 9.88 0.28 2.11
CA PHE A 47 10.55 1.36 2.80
C PHE A 47 12.01 0.98 3.04
N ASP A 48 12.93 1.93 2.87
CA ASP A 48 14.34 1.74 3.21
C ASP A 48 14.54 1.78 4.73
N THR A 49 14.18 0.67 5.38
CA THR A 49 14.26 0.51 6.83
C THR A 49 14.38 -0.97 7.18
N LYS A 50 15.06 -1.28 8.29
CA LYS A 50 15.30 -2.66 8.71
C LYS A 50 14.14 -3.28 9.52
N ASN A 51 13.35 -2.46 10.22
CA ASN A 51 12.35 -2.97 11.18
C ASN A 51 11.00 -3.31 10.55
N THR A 52 10.52 -2.43 9.65
CA THR A 52 9.19 -2.57 9.01
C THR A 52 9.30 -2.24 7.51
N PRO A 53 10.04 -3.05 6.72
CA PRO A 53 10.35 -2.76 5.33
C PRO A 53 9.13 -2.75 4.39
N ARG A 54 8.02 -3.39 4.75
CA ARG A 54 6.80 -3.45 3.94
C ARG A 54 5.61 -2.77 4.61
N ILE A 55 4.59 -2.45 3.81
CA ILE A 55 3.34 -1.85 4.29
C ILE A 55 2.71 -2.65 5.43
N LEU A 56 2.64 -3.98 5.30
CA LEU A 56 2.01 -4.87 6.28
C LEU A 56 2.87 -5.19 7.53
N ASP A 57 4.10 -4.67 7.60
CA ASP A 57 4.99 -4.93 8.75
C ASP A 57 4.79 -3.92 9.91
N HIS A 58 3.97 -2.90 9.72
CA HIS A 58 3.74 -1.81 10.69
C HIS A 58 2.64 -2.14 11.68
#